data_AF-A0A523DQ79-F1
#
_entry.id   AF-A0A523DQ79-F1
#
_cell.length_a   1.000
_cell.length_b   1.000
_cell.length_c   1.000
_cell.angle_alpha   90.00
_cell.angle_beta   90.00
_cell.angle_gamma   90.00
#
_symmetry.space_group_name_H-M   'P 1'
#
loop_
_entity.id
_entity.type
_entity.pdbx_description
1 polymer ?
#
loop_
_entity_poly.entity_id
_entity_poly.type
_entity_poly.pdbx_seq_one_letter_code
_entity_poly.pdbx_strand_id
1 'polypeptide(L)'
;MRREQNQTPPRYGTRMRNLLAFPAMLILSLSVAAAPAHAQSGDAIADLDAIALPEGSSWARVRYLEGQVTLLQDRARTNDDLGMNAPVTPGDILETGRDGRIEIQLADGSVIWLNESTRLVFQALADGQSRFENRTLLSLESGALIIEVEPFDGEEKVFRVDTEAATIFLLEAGLYRIRVDSSGGTRVTSRRGVAEVLGVDGSVLVRSGEGNFTAPGYAPEDARVVSVRRGDEFDAYVDRRRDIYLSRGGGSYLAYEDEIPDEVQPYLVELDAYGAWQRHPTYGVVWVPTVDLGWRPYRNGYWSTRPVGNVWVSHDAWGYAPYHYGRWEYLPGYGWSWMPGSLYAPAWVSWGYYGSYVGWSPLGWYNYPSGWNISIHFGVFHGSYWNFVPYDHFYHHHVNTVLVKDHIIARDVTYASRPPRVSMDDVRARREGAVFANARTEARQAKDTQLRGRQSAPVRTASFRQREKDVTAARSQRRSTAIS
;
A
#
# COMPACT_ATOMS: atom_id res chain seq x y z
N MET A 1 72.25 15.43 -15.79
CA MET A 1 73.52 15.26 -15.04
C MET A 1 73.92 16.60 -14.44
N ARG A 2 74.44 16.62 -13.19
CA ARG A 2 75.01 17.77 -12.43
C ARG A 2 74.07 18.98 -12.25
N ARG A 3 73.64 19.34 -11.03
CA ARG A 3 74.33 19.79 -9.79
C ARG A 3 74.84 21.24 -9.87
N GLU A 4 74.21 22.10 -9.06
CA GLU A 4 74.80 23.03 -8.07
C GLU A 4 73.60 23.64 -7.31
N GLN A 5 73.22 23.22 -6.10
CA GLN A 5 73.83 23.30 -4.76
C GLN A 5 74.04 24.69 -4.15
N ASN A 6 73.30 24.90 -3.06
CA ASN A 6 73.59 25.72 -1.87
C ASN A 6 73.66 27.25 -2.00
N GLN A 7 72.78 27.92 -1.23
CA GLN A 7 73.25 28.79 -0.15
C GLN A 7 72.18 29.00 0.95
N THR A 8 72.63 28.89 2.20
CA THR A 8 71.98 29.29 3.46
C THR A 8 73.10 29.58 4.47
N PRO A 9 72.87 30.29 5.58
CA PRO A 9 71.85 31.31 5.88
C PRO A 9 72.54 32.65 6.27
N PRO A 10 71.92 33.50 7.11
CA PRO A 10 72.60 33.75 8.40
C PRO A 10 71.68 33.72 9.62
N ARG A 11 72.28 33.44 10.79
CA ARG A 11 71.68 33.59 12.13
C ARG A 11 72.45 34.63 12.95
N TYR A 12 71.75 35.64 13.43
CA TYR A 12 72.06 36.46 14.61
C TYR A 12 70.69 36.98 15.12
N GLY A 13 70.41 37.20 16.41
CA GLY A 13 71.20 36.99 17.61
C GLY A 13 70.51 37.68 18.80
N THR A 14 69.97 36.87 19.71
CA THR A 14 69.64 37.16 21.13
C THR A 14 69.15 38.56 21.55
N ARG A 15 67.91 38.64 22.06
CA ARG A 15 67.59 39.42 23.28
C ARG A 15 66.34 38.90 23.99
N MET A 16 66.55 38.23 25.13
CA MET A 16 65.46 37.97 26.09
C MET A 16 65.04 39.29 26.74
N ARG A 17 63.73 39.55 26.81
CA ARG A 17 63.11 40.35 27.87
C ARG A 17 61.93 39.56 28.41
N ASN A 18 62.09 39.02 29.61
CA ASN A 18 60.97 38.46 30.35
C ASN A 18 60.01 39.60 30.71
N LEU A 19 58.79 39.53 30.20
CA LEU A 19 57.65 40.19 30.82
C LEU A 19 56.59 39.12 31.07
N LEU A 20 56.32 38.90 32.35
CA LEU A 20 55.26 38.03 32.82
C LEU A 20 53.91 38.61 32.40
N ALA A 21 53.22 37.93 31.50
CA ALA A 21 51.80 38.13 31.25
C ALA A 21 51.20 36.76 30.94
N PHE A 22 50.60 36.12 31.95
CA PHE A 22 49.68 35.00 31.73
C PHE A 22 48.50 35.54 30.91
N PRO A 23 48.24 35.06 29.68
CA PRO A 23 46.90 35.17 29.14
C PRO A 23 46.06 34.19 29.95
N ALA A 24 45.33 34.72 30.94
CA ALA A 24 44.33 33.95 31.66
C ALA A 24 43.42 33.29 30.62
N MET A 25 43.39 31.95 30.62
CA MET A 25 42.50 31.18 29.79
C MET A 25 41.08 31.55 30.22
N LEU A 26 40.45 32.46 29.47
CA LEU A 26 39.12 32.95 29.80
C LEU A 26 38.15 31.84 29.43
N ILE A 27 38.04 30.87 30.34
CA ILE A 27 36.97 29.88 30.37
C ILE A 27 35.70 30.70 30.54
N LEU A 28 35.11 31.06 29.40
CA LEU A 28 33.79 31.63 29.35
C LEU A 28 32.86 30.49 29.76
N SER A 29 32.67 30.33 31.06
CA SER A 29 31.64 29.46 31.62
C SER A 29 30.32 30.03 31.14
N LEU A 30 29.88 29.56 29.97
CA LEU A 30 28.51 29.68 29.52
C LEU A 30 27.70 28.90 30.55
N SER A 31 27.26 29.62 31.58
CA SER A 31 26.15 29.24 32.42
C SER A 31 24.94 29.12 31.51
N VAL A 32 24.82 27.98 30.83
CA VAL A 32 23.57 27.54 30.23
C VAL A 32 22.64 27.41 31.43
N ALA A 33 21.89 28.47 31.68
CA ALA A 33 20.70 28.38 32.50
C ALA A 33 19.89 27.26 31.87
N ALA A 34 19.79 26.14 32.59
CA ALA A 34 19.02 24.99 32.14
C ALA A 34 17.55 25.43 32.12
N ALA A 35 17.12 25.97 30.97
CA ALA A 35 15.72 26.07 30.64
C ALA A 35 15.15 24.68 30.87
N PRO A 36 14.09 24.51 31.68
CA PRO A 36 13.71 23.18 32.13
C PRO A 36 13.45 22.30 30.91
N ALA A 37 14.08 21.14 30.85
CA ALA A 37 13.76 20.12 29.87
C ALA A 37 12.36 19.61 30.20
N HIS A 38 11.33 20.23 29.63
CA HIS A 38 9.94 19.87 29.86
C HIS A 38 9.67 18.53 29.18
N ALA A 39 9.73 17.44 29.96
CA ALA A 39 9.20 16.14 29.55
C ALA A 39 7.67 16.24 29.33
N GLN A 40 7.15 15.65 28.25
CA GLN A 40 5.80 15.92 27.73
C GLN A 40 5.06 14.68 27.18
N SER A 41 3.72 14.73 27.25
CA SER A 41 2.70 13.80 26.72
C SER A 41 1.92 14.40 25.58
N GLY A 42 1.10 13.63 24.86
CA GLY A 42 0.87 12.17 24.95
C GLY A 42 -0.60 11.75 24.96
N ASP A 43 -1.50 12.52 25.58
CA ASP A 43 -2.95 12.34 25.44
C ASP A 43 -3.47 12.84 24.07
N ALA A 44 -2.68 13.65 23.35
CA ALA A 44 -2.93 13.99 21.94
C ALA A 44 -2.57 12.86 20.96
N ILE A 45 -1.92 11.79 21.43
CA ILE A 45 -1.24 10.78 20.59
C ILE A 45 -1.93 9.41 20.67
N ALA A 46 -2.75 9.17 21.69
CA ALA A 46 -3.61 7.98 21.81
C ALA A 46 -4.63 7.83 20.64
N ASP A 47 -4.93 8.91 19.91
CA ASP A 47 -5.79 8.88 18.72
C ASP A 47 -5.07 8.39 17.44
N LEU A 48 -3.76 8.05 17.50
CA LEU A 48 -3.05 7.32 16.42
C LEU A 48 -3.44 5.84 16.37
N ASP A 49 -4.00 5.28 17.45
CA ASP A 49 -4.66 3.97 17.41
C ASP A 49 -6.00 4.02 16.65
N ALA A 50 -6.45 5.23 16.24
CA ALA A 50 -7.58 5.47 15.35
C ALA A 50 -7.19 5.82 13.91
N ILE A 51 -6.07 5.25 13.40
CA ILE A 51 -6.17 4.66 12.06
C ILE A 51 -7.20 3.54 12.21
N ALA A 52 -8.46 3.86 11.93
CA ALA A 52 -9.52 2.89 11.91
C ALA A 52 -9.13 1.84 10.86
N LEU A 53 -8.55 0.73 11.30
CA LEU A 53 -8.31 -0.46 10.52
C LEU A 53 -9.68 -0.89 10.01
N PRO A 54 -10.05 -0.58 8.75
CA PRO A 54 -11.38 -0.88 8.26
C PRO A 54 -11.51 -2.39 8.32
N GLU A 55 -12.67 -2.88 8.78
CA GLU A 55 -12.83 -4.25 9.25
C GLU A 55 -12.25 -5.26 8.27
N GLY A 56 -11.16 -5.92 8.69
CA GLY A 56 -10.47 -6.96 7.93
C GLY A 56 -10.20 -6.66 6.47
N SER A 57 -10.06 -5.38 6.09
CA SER A 57 -10.57 -4.93 4.80
C SER A 57 -10.01 -5.71 3.61
N SER A 58 -10.92 -6.30 2.85
CA SER A 58 -10.61 -7.12 1.67
C SER A 58 -10.41 -6.26 0.44
N TRP A 59 -9.29 -6.46 -0.23
CA TRP A 59 -8.93 -5.70 -1.44
C TRP A 59 -8.38 -6.62 -2.51
N ALA A 60 -8.61 -6.21 -3.74
CA ALA A 60 -7.78 -6.56 -4.86
C ALA A 60 -7.14 -5.28 -5.41
N ARG A 61 -6.12 -5.42 -6.26
CA ARG A 61 -5.51 -4.30 -6.98
C ARG A 61 -5.57 -4.53 -8.47
N VAL A 62 -5.70 -3.44 -9.23
CA VAL A 62 -5.37 -3.42 -10.65
C VAL A 62 -3.86 -3.57 -10.80
N ARG A 63 -3.40 -4.69 -11.36
CA ARG A 63 -1.99 -4.96 -11.59
C ARG A 63 -1.54 -4.54 -12.99
N TYR A 64 -2.44 -4.61 -13.97
CA TYR A 64 -2.26 -4.09 -15.32
C TYR A 64 -3.60 -3.87 -16.02
N LEU A 65 -3.68 -2.93 -16.94
CA LEU A 65 -4.83 -2.73 -17.82
C LEU A 65 -4.40 -2.21 -19.20
N GLU A 66 -5.19 -2.51 -20.22
CA GLU A 66 -5.04 -2.02 -21.59
C GLU A 66 -6.44 -1.82 -22.24
N GLY A 67 -6.52 -0.95 -23.25
CA GLY A 67 -7.78 -0.60 -23.92
C GLY A 67 -8.79 0.11 -23.02
N GLN A 68 -10.08 0.02 -23.35
CA GLN A 68 -11.14 0.64 -22.55
C GLN A 68 -11.53 -0.25 -21.36
N VAL A 69 -11.36 0.26 -20.13
CA VAL A 69 -11.85 -0.39 -18.90
C VAL A 69 -12.56 0.64 -18.03
N THR A 70 -13.72 0.27 -17.47
CA THR A 70 -14.51 1.11 -16.56
C THR A 70 -14.68 0.40 -15.22
N LEU A 71 -14.49 1.14 -14.14
CA LEU A 71 -14.90 0.76 -12.78
C LEU A 71 -16.21 1.47 -12.43
N LEU A 72 -17.18 0.73 -11.90
CA LEU A 72 -18.40 1.27 -11.29
C LEU A 72 -18.39 0.94 -9.80
N GLN A 73 -18.55 1.96 -8.96
CA GLN A 73 -18.71 1.82 -7.52
C GLN A 73 -20.17 2.19 -7.17
N ASP A 74 -20.87 1.34 -6.42
CA ASP A 74 -22.31 1.50 -6.13
C ASP A 74 -23.19 1.70 -7.39
N ARG A 75 -22.77 1.08 -8.51
CA ARG A 75 -23.35 1.25 -9.87
C ARG A 75 -23.23 2.66 -10.47
N ALA A 76 -22.60 3.61 -9.79
CA ALA A 76 -22.18 4.87 -10.37
C ALA A 76 -20.81 4.71 -11.06
N ARG A 77 -20.58 5.40 -12.18
CA ARG A 77 -19.24 5.50 -12.77
C ARG A 77 -18.32 6.24 -11.82
N THR A 78 -17.18 5.65 -11.46
CA THR A 78 -16.13 6.39 -10.76
C THR A 78 -15.49 7.37 -11.73
N ASN A 79 -15.44 8.66 -11.39
CA ASN A 79 -14.71 9.68 -12.14
C ASN A 79 -13.21 9.71 -11.78
N ASP A 80 -12.70 8.63 -11.19
CA ASP A 80 -11.29 8.42 -10.86
C ASP A 80 -10.69 7.58 -11.98
N ASP A 81 -9.56 8.02 -12.57
CA ASP A 81 -8.84 7.22 -13.55
C ASP A 81 -8.42 5.88 -12.93
N LEU A 82 -8.84 4.78 -13.56
CA LEU A 82 -8.49 3.43 -13.15
C LEU A 82 -7.04 3.14 -13.55
N GLY A 83 -6.11 3.32 -12.61
CA GLY A 83 -4.68 3.11 -12.83
C GLY A 83 -4.14 1.78 -12.30
N MET A 84 -2.86 1.53 -12.54
CA MET A 84 -2.08 0.51 -11.81
C MET A 84 -2.13 0.79 -10.30
N ASN A 85 -2.13 -0.27 -9.49
CA ASN A 85 -2.33 -0.27 -8.04
C ASN A 85 -3.67 0.33 -7.57
N ALA A 86 -4.60 0.69 -8.46
CA ALA A 86 -5.92 1.14 -8.03
C ALA A 86 -6.63 0.01 -7.27
N PRO A 87 -7.18 0.29 -6.08
CA PRO A 87 -7.89 -0.70 -5.29
C PRO A 87 -9.23 -1.07 -5.96
N VAL A 88 -9.59 -2.35 -5.84
CA VAL A 88 -10.90 -2.93 -6.15
C VAL A 88 -11.45 -3.54 -4.87
N THR A 89 -12.73 -3.32 -4.61
CA THR A 89 -13.44 -3.61 -3.35
C THR A 89 -14.71 -4.43 -3.56
N PRO A 90 -15.22 -5.10 -2.51
CA PRO A 90 -16.58 -5.65 -2.53
C PRO A 90 -17.61 -4.55 -2.85
N GLY A 91 -18.50 -4.82 -3.81
CA GLY A 91 -19.46 -3.88 -4.38
C GLY A 91 -19.04 -3.28 -5.74
N ASP A 92 -17.75 -3.34 -6.09
CA ASP A 92 -17.25 -2.83 -7.36
C ASP A 92 -17.65 -3.71 -8.56
N ILE A 93 -17.78 -3.06 -9.72
CA ILE A 93 -18.03 -3.70 -11.00
C ILE A 93 -16.97 -3.27 -12.01
N LEU A 94 -16.32 -4.24 -12.66
CA LEU A 94 -15.44 -4.00 -13.79
C LEU A 94 -16.16 -4.32 -15.11
N GLU A 95 -16.07 -3.38 -16.06
CA GLU A 95 -16.56 -3.52 -17.43
C GLU A 95 -15.40 -3.27 -18.41
N THR A 96 -15.08 -4.24 -19.26
CA THR A 96 -14.10 -4.07 -20.35
C THR A 96 -14.78 -3.79 -21.69
N GLY A 97 -14.18 -2.91 -22.49
CA GLY A 97 -14.61 -2.63 -23.86
C GLY A 97 -14.21 -3.72 -24.85
N ARG A 98 -14.46 -3.47 -26.14
CA ARG A 98 -14.10 -4.39 -27.25
C ARG A 98 -12.59 -4.51 -27.50
N ASP A 99 -11.80 -3.63 -26.90
CA ASP A 99 -10.34 -3.60 -26.93
C ASP A 99 -9.74 -3.71 -25.52
N GLY A 100 -10.59 -3.84 -24.49
CA GLY A 100 -10.22 -3.70 -23.09
C GLY A 100 -9.81 -5.02 -22.45
N ARG A 101 -8.71 -5.01 -21.71
CA ARG A 101 -8.30 -6.11 -20.82
C ARG A 101 -7.78 -5.56 -19.51
N ILE A 102 -7.99 -6.33 -18.44
CA ILE A 102 -7.52 -5.98 -17.10
C ILE A 102 -7.05 -7.21 -16.34
N GLU A 103 -5.97 -7.02 -15.58
CA GLU A 103 -5.36 -8.00 -14.68
C GLU A 103 -5.53 -7.48 -13.25
N ILE A 104 -6.24 -8.25 -12.43
CA ILE A 104 -6.53 -7.96 -11.03
C ILE A 104 -5.79 -8.98 -10.15
N GLN A 105 -5.00 -8.53 -9.19
CA GLN A 105 -4.40 -9.39 -8.17
C GLN A 105 -5.19 -9.27 -6.87
N LEU A 106 -5.60 -10.41 -6.31
CA LEU A 106 -6.27 -10.52 -5.03
C LEU A 106 -5.25 -10.49 -3.86
N ALA A 107 -5.71 -10.23 -2.64
CA ALA A 107 -4.84 -10.11 -1.46
C ALA A 107 -4.05 -11.40 -1.10
N ASP A 108 -4.50 -12.57 -1.53
CA ASP A 108 -3.84 -13.87 -1.37
C ASP A 108 -2.81 -14.18 -2.47
N GLY A 109 -2.69 -13.30 -3.48
CA GLY A 109 -1.84 -13.49 -4.65
C GLY A 109 -2.52 -14.09 -5.87
N SER A 110 -3.73 -14.64 -5.74
CA SER A 110 -4.52 -15.13 -6.88
C SER A 110 -4.74 -14.01 -7.92
N VAL A 111 -4.73 -14.36 -9.21
CA VAL A 111 -4.81 -13.38 -10.30
C VAL A 111 -6.00 -13.66 -11.20
N ILE A 112 -6.79 -12.62 -11.48
CA ILE A 112 -7.93 -12.64 -12.38
C ILE A 112 -7.60 -11.80 -13.62
N TRP A 113 -7.67 -12.40 -14.80
CA TRP A 113 -7.65 -11.67 -16.07
C TRP A 113 -9.06 -11.62 -16.63
N LEU A 114 -9.51 -10.43 -17.05
CA LEU A 114 -10.73 -10.24 -17.83
C LEU A 114 -10.38 -10.00 -19.30
N ASN A 115 -11.13 -10.65 -20.19
CA ASN A 115 -11.02 -10.43 -21.63
C ASN A 115 -11.80 -9.17 -22.06
N GLU A 116 -11.81 -8.88 -23.36
CA GLU A 116 -12.74 -7.92 -23.98
C GLU A 116 -14.22 -8.23 -23.64
N SER A 117 -15.05 -7.18 -23.70
CA SER A 117 -16.52 -7.26 -23.56
C SER A 117 -17.01 -8.07 -22.33
N THR A 118 -16.29 -7.95 -21.21
CA THR A 118 -16.47 -8.75 -20.01
C THR A 118 -16.97 -7.87 -18.86
N ARG A 119 -17.95 -8.38 -18.10
CA ARG A 119 -18.55 -7.72 -16.94
C ARG A 119 -18.45 -8.61 -15.71
N LEU A 120 -17.71 -8.14 -14.70
CA LEU A 120 -17.48 -8.86 -13.45
C LEU A 120 -17.86 -7.98 -12.25
N VAL A 121 -18.70 -8.53 -11.36
CA VAL A 121 -19.04 -7.93 -10.06
C VAL A 121 -18.23 -8.62 -8.96
N PHE A 122 -17.60 -7.84 -8.09
CA PHE A 122 -16.92 -8.33 -6.89
C PHE A 122 -17.91 -8.30 -5.73
N GLN A 123 -18.50 -9.43 -5.36
CA GLN A 123 -19.50 -9.48 -4.28
C GLN A 123 -18.84 -9.56 -2.90
N ALA A 124 -17.77 -10.35 -2.80
CA ALA A 124 -16.89 -10.43 -1.63
C ALA A 124 -15.48 -10.81 -2.07
N LEU A 125 -14.49 -10.46 -1.25
CA LEU A 125 -13.08 -10.76 -1.46
C LEU A 125 -12.54 -11.34 -0.16
N ALA A 126 -11.76 -12.42 -0.23
CA ALA A 126 -11.04 -12.88 0.94
C ALA A 126 -9.91 -11.90 1.32
N ASP A 127 -9.61 -11.76 2.61
CA ASP A 127 -8.34 -11.14 3.02
C ASP A 127 -7.18 -12.11 2.77
N GLY A 128 -5.95 -11.60 2.67
CA GLY A 128 -4.80 -12.37 2.19
C GLY A 128 -4.45 -13.63 3.00
N GLN A 129 -4.99 -13.75 4.22
CA GLN A 129 -4.85 -14.92 5.09
C GLN A 129 -6.20 -15.46 5.60
N SER A 130 -7.32 -15.06 4.99
CA SER A 130 -8.70 -15.48 5.35
C SER A 130 -9.03 -15.35 6.85
N ARG A 131 -8.39 -14.39 7.53
CA ARG A 131 -8.51 -14.18 8.98
C ARG A 131 -9.81 -13.48 9.35
N PHE A 132 -10.32 -12.65 8.45
CA PHE A 132 -11.46 -11.76 8.66
C PHE A 132 -12.59 -11.98 7.64
N GLU A 133 -12.25 -12.24 6.38
CA GLU A 133 -13.17 -12.65 5.33
C GLU A 133 -12.51 -13.78 4.53
N ASN A 134 -13.20 -14.91 4.43
CA ASN A 134 -12.70 -16.14 3.83
C ASN A 134 -13.40 -16.49 2.51
N ARG A 135 -14.20 -15.56 1.96
CA ARG A 135 -14.98 -15.78 0.74
C ARG A 135 -14.57 -14.81 -0.36
N THR A 136 -14.03 -15.35 -1.45
CA THR A 136 -13.96 -14.65 -2.73
C THR A 136 -15.19 -15.03 -3.55
N LEU A 137 -16.12 -14.10 -3.69
CA LEU A 137 -17.40 -14.27 -4.39
C LEU A 137 -17.44 -13.31 -5.57
N LEU A 138 -17.50 -13.85 -6.78
CA LEU A 138 -17.50 -13.10 -8.03
C LEU A 138 -18.77 -13.42 -8.82
N SER A 139 -19.33 -12.45 -9.55
CA SER A 139 -20.40 -12.71 -10.51
C SER A 139 -20.00 -12.24 -11.90
N LEU A 140 -19.82 -13.20 -12.80
CA LEU A 140 -19.50 -13.00 -14.22
C LEU A 140 -20.82 -12.91 -14.99
N GLU A 141 -21.24 -11.70 -15.32
CA GLU A 141 -22.49 -11.44 -16.03
C GLU A 141 -22.34 -11.59 -17.56
N SER A 142 -21.17 -11.28 -18.10
CA SER A 142 -20.89 -11.43 -19.53
C SER A 142 -19.39 -11.58 -19.81
N GLY A 143 -19.07 -12.13 -20.99
CA GLY A 143 -17.69 -12.25 -21.48
C GLY A 143 -16.93 -13.41 -20.86
N ALA A 144 -15.61 -13.26 -20.69
CA ALA A 144 -14.71 -14.33 -20.30
C ALA A 144 -13.63 -13.87 -19.32
N LEU A 145 -13.32 -14.74 -18.36
CA LEU A 145 -12.19 -14.58 -17.46
C LEU A 145 -11.30 -15.82 -17.42
N ILE A 146 -10.06 -15.61 -16.99
CA ILE A 146 -9.16 -16.67 -16.53
C ILE A 146 -8.73 -16.31 -15.11
N ILE A 147 -8.72 -17.28 -14.21
CA ILE A 147 -8.28 -17.11 -12.81
C ILE A 147 -7.14 -18.09 -12.55
N GLU A 148 -6.00 -17.59 -12.09
CA GLU A 148 -4.97 -18.37 -11.40
C GLU A 148 -5.25 -18.28 -9.90
N VAL A 149 -5.52 -19.43 -9.26
CA VAL A 149 -5.82 -19.53 -7.84
C VAL A 149 -4.57 -20.05 -7.13
N GLU A 150 -4.05 -19.27 -6.20
CA GLU A 150 -2.94 -19.67 -5.32
C GLU A 150 -3.39 -20.72 -4.29
N PRO A 151 -2.47 -21.55 -3.74
CA PRO A 151 -2.79 -22.53 -2.70
C PRO A 151 -3.59 -21.96 -1.52
N PHE A 152 -4.64 -22.69 -1.13
CA PHE A 152 -5.50 -22.36 -0.01
C PHE A 152 -6.07 -23.63 0.62
N ASP A 153 -6.53 -23.53 1.87
CA ASP A 153 -7.32 -24.57 2.51
C ASP A 153 -8.80 -24.42 2.11
N GLY A 154 -9.33 -25.42 1.40
CA GLY A 154 -10.72 -25.44 0.94
C GLY A 154 -11.76 -25.70 2.04
N GLU A 155 -11.35 -26.15 3.23
CA GLU A 155 -12.22 -26.18 4.41
C GLU A 155 -12.34 -24.79 5.05
N GLU A 156 -11.28 -23.96 4.97
CA GLU A 156 -11.27 -22.63 5.56
C GLU A 156 -11.73 -21.51 4.61
N LYS A 157 -11.59 -21.64 3.29
CA LYS A 157 -11.82 -20.57 2.32
C LYS A 157 -12.67 -21.01 1.12
N VAL A 158 -13.63 -20.16 0.74
CA VAL A 158 -14.52 -20.37 -0.41
C VAL A 158 -14.11 -19.47 -1.56
N PHE A 159 -13.82 -20.05 -2.72
CA PHE A 159 -13.65 -19.33 -3.98
C PHE A 159 -14.78 -19.71 -4.94
N ARG A 160 -15.68 -18.77 -5.22
CA ARG A 160 -16.90 -18.99 -6.01
C ARG A 160 -17.05 -17.96 -7.12
N VAL A 161 -17.45 -18.44 -8.31
CA VAL A 161 -17.84 -17.61 -9.46
C VAL A 161 -19.27 -17.96 -9.85
N ASP A 162 -20.15 -16.97 -9.84
CA ASP A 162 -21.55 -17.09 -10.25
C ASP A 162 -21.75 -16.60 -11.69
N THR A 163 -22.63 -17.30 -12.39
CA THR A 163 -23.16 -16.94 -13.72
C THR A 163 -24.67 -17.16 -13.73
N GLU A 164 -25.38 -16.75 -14.79
CA GLU A 164 -26.81 -17.04 -14.94
C GLU A 164 -27.10 -18.55 -14.98
N ALA A 165 -26.25 -19.33 -15.65
CA ALA A 165 -26.49 -20.77 -15.85
C ALA A 165 -25.94 -21.68 -14.75
N ALA A 166 -24.92 -21.25 -13.99
CA ALA A 166 -24.22 -22.09 -13.03
C ALA A 166 -23.54 -21.31 -11.90
N THR A 167 -23.39 -21.97 -10.75
CA THR A 167 -22.44 -21.61 -9.68
C THR A 167 -21.19 -22.48 -9.84
N ILE A 168 -20.01 -21.87 -9.82
CA ILE A 168 -18.72 -22.57 -9.96
C ILE A 168 -17.93 -22.39 -8.67
N PHE A 169 -17.59 -23.49 -8.00
CA PHE A 169 -16.64 -23.52 -6.89
C PHE A 169 -15.27 -23.94 -7.40
N LEU A 170 -14.24 -23.13 -7.14
CA LEU A 170 -12.85 -23.51 -7.40
C LEU A 170 -12.35 -24.18 -6.12
N LEU A 171 -12.03 -25.48 -6.18
CA LEU A 171 -11.78 -26.32 -5.00
C LEU A 171 -10.29 -26.51 -4.70
N GLU A 172 -9.42 -26.24 -5.68
CA GLU A 172 -7.97 -26.40 -5.56
C GLU A 172 -7.22 -25.21 -6.17
N ALA A 173 -5.94 -25.07 -5.82
CA ALA A 173 -5.00 -24.23 -6.56
C ALA A 173 -4.98 -24.63 -8.05
N GLY A 174 -5.01 -23.66 -8.96
CA GLY A 174 -5.28 -24.00 -10.35
C GLY A 174 -5.27 -22.84 -11.32
N LEU A 175 -5.62 -23.14 -12.56
CA LEU A 175 -5.78 -22.16 -13.62
C LEU A 175 -7.06 -22.48 -14.39
N TYR A 176 -8.09 -21.66 -14.18
CA TYR A 176 -9.46 -21.92 -14.61
C TYR A 176 -9.90 -20.89 -15.62
N ARG A 177 -10.57 -21.32 -16.69
CA ARG A 177 -11.22 -20.43 -17.66
C ARG A 177 -12.73 -20.57 -17.52
N ILE A 178 -13.42 -19.44 -17.36
CA ILE A 178 -14.89 -19.38 -17.27
C ILE A 178 -15.38 -18.34 -18.28
N ARG A 179 -16.40 -18.70 -19.07
CA ARG A 179 -16.98 -17.83 -20.10
C ARG A 179 -18.48 -18.00 -20.17
N VAL A 180 -19.21 -16.88 -20.14
CA VAL A 180 -20.62 -16.80 -20.52
C VAL A 180 -20.70 -16.60 -22.03
N ASP A 181 -21.57 -17.35 -22.72
CA ASP A 181 -21.82 -17.18 -24.14
C ASP A 181 -23.04 -16.32 -24.44
N SER A 182 -23.28 -16.03 -25.72
CA SER A 182 -24.38 -15.17 -26.18
C SER A 182 -25.79 -15.74 -25.94
N SER A 183 -25.90 -16.97 -25.43
CA SER A 183 -27.15 -17.59 -24.98
C SER A 183 -27.30 -17.68 -23.46
N GLY A 184 -26.39 -17.03 -22.71
CA GLY A 184 -26.31 -17.11 -21.24
C GLY A 184 -25.67 -18.40 -20.73
N GLY A 185 -25.28 -19.32 -21.63
CA GLY A 185 -24.68 -20.60 -21.28
C GLY A 185 -23.23 -20.46 -20.85
N THR A 186 -22.87 -21.17 -19.79
CA THR A 186 -21.57 -21.06 -19.14
C THR A 186 -20.67 -22.22 -19.53
N ARG A 187 -19.45 -21.92 -19.97
CA ARG A 187 -18.37 -22.89 -20.18
C ARG A 187 -17.32 -22.74 -19.11
N VAL A 188 -16.93 -23.86 -18.53
CA VAL A 188 -15.84 -23.98 -17.56
C VAL A 188 -14.76 -24.88 -18.15
N THR A 189 -13.49 -24.55 -17.92
CA THR A 189 -12.35 -25.38 -18.31
C THR A 189 -11.27 -25.27 -17.25
N SER A 190 -10.89 -26.40 -16.66
CA SER A 190 -9.75 -26.46 -15.75
C SER A 190 -8.49 -26.80 -16.56
N ARG A 191 -7.53 -25.87 -16.61
CA ARG A 191 -6.19 -26.16 -17.13
C ARG A 191 -5.34 -26.90 -16.09
N ARG A 192 -5.52 -26.54 -14.81
CA ARG A 192 -4.94 -27.16 -13.60
C ARG A 192 -5.92 -26.97 -12.43
N GLY A 193 -5.90 -27.90 -11.48
CA GLY A 193 -6.80 -27.94 -10.32
C GLY A 193 -8.14 -28.62 -10.61
N VAL A 194 -9.08 -28.52 -9.67
CA VAL A 194 -10.44 -29.07 -9.72
C VAL A 194 -11.46 -27.96 -9.42
N ALA A 195 -12.52 -27.90 -10.21
CA ALA A 195 -13.69 -27.07 -9.96
C ALA A 195 -14.96 -27.92 -9.89
N GLU A 196 -15.92 -27.54 -9.06
CA GLU A 196 -17.29 -28.06 -9.10
C GLU A 196 -18.19 -27.06 -9.81
N VAL A 197 -18.93 -27.53 -10.81
CA VAL A 197 -19.95 -26.75 -11.53
C VAL A 197 -21.31 -27.24 -11.08
N LEU A 198 -22.06 -26.40 -10.37
CA LEU A 198 -23.41 -26.63 -9.89
C LEU A 198 -24.41 -25.93 -10.82
N GLY A 199 -25.35 -26.69 -11.38
CA GLY A 199 -26.46 -26.18 -12.20
C GLY A 199 -27.81 -26.59 -11.60
N VAL A 200 -28.84 -26.68 -12.44
CA VAL A 200 -30.16 -27.18 -12.00
C VAL A 200 -30.08 -28.70 -11.82
N ASP A 201 -30.59 -29.21 -10.70
CA ASP A 201 -30.71 -30.65 -10.39
C ASP A 201 -29.41 -31.49 -10.47
N GLY A 202 -28.23 -30.87 -10.38
CA GLY A 202 -26.96 -31.61 -10.28
C GLY A 202 -25.69 -30.76 -10.30
N SER A 203 -24.58 -31.38 -9.92
CA SER A 203 -23.23 -30.83 -10.07
C SER A 203 -22.28 -31.78 -10.77
N VAL A 204 -21.24 -31.22 -11.39
CA VAL A 204 -20.19 -31.95 -12.12
C VAL A 204 -18.82 -31.42 -11.73
N LEU A 205 -17.91 -32.34 -11.37
CA LEU A 205 -16.50 -32.02 -11.13
C LEU A 205 -15.74 -31.94 -12.45
N VAL A 206 -15.08 -30.80 -12.68
CA VAL A 206 -14.22 -30.52 -13.83
C VAL A 206 -12.77 -30.52 -13.37
N ARG A 207 -12.01 -31.55 -13.73
CA ARG A 207 -10.61 -31.75 -13.33
C ARG A 207 -9.64 -31.19 -14.37
N SER A 208 -8.36 -31.23 -14.03
CA SER A 208 -7.28 -30.74 -14.90
C SER A 208 -7.30 -31.38 -16.29
N GLY A 209 -7.43 -30.56 -17.33
CA GLY A 209 -7.57 -31.01 -18.72
C GLY A 209 -9.01 -31.22 -19.19
N GLU A 210 -10.00 -31.01 -18.32
CA GLU A 210 -11.42 -31.18 -18.62
C GLU A 210 -12.14 -29.82 -18.79
N GLY A 211 -13.27 -29.87 -19.48
CA GLY A 211 -14.22 -28.78 -19.59
C GLY A 211 -15.66 -29.26 -19.58
N ASN A 212 -16.57 -28.35 -19.26
CA ASN A 212 -18.01 -28.56 -19.14
C ASN A 212 -18.76 -27.39 -19.81
N PHE A 213 -20.03 -27.64 -20.16
CA PHE A 213 -21.01 -26.61 -20.50
C PHE A 213 -22.27 -26.78 -19.64
N THR A 214 -22.87 -25.66 -19.22
CA THR A 214 -24.17 -25.61 -18.56
C THR A 214 -25.03 -24.54 -19.25
N ALA A 215 -26.24 -24.92 -19.69
CA ALA A 215 -27.21 -24.00 -20.27
C ALA A 215 -28.15 -23.44 -19.18
N PRO A 216 -28.68 -22.20 -19.30
CA PRO A 216 -29.58 -21.63 -18.30
C PRO A 216 -30.81 -22.52 -18.06
N GLY A 217 -31.06 -22.87 -16.80
CA GLY A 217 -32.18 -23.73 -16.40
C GLY A 217 -31.98 -25.24 -16.58
N TYR A 218 -30.76 -25.70 -16.92
CA TYR A 218 -30.45 -27.12 -17.11
C TYR A 218 -29.35 -27.62 -16.15
N ALA A 219 -29.23 -28.94 -16.04
CA ALA A 219 -28.09 -29.58 -15.39
C ALA A 219 -26.78 -29.37 -16.19
N PRO A 220 -25.61 -29.35 -15.53
CA PRO A 220 -24.33 -29.35 -16.23
C PRO A 220 -24.16 -30.62 -17.09
N GLU A 221 -23.58 -30.49 -18.28
CA GLU A 221 -23.13 -31.67 -19.06
C GLU A 221 -22.02 -32.45 -18.33
N ASP A 222 -21.83 -33.73 -18.64
CA ASP A 222 -20.65 -34.47 -18.19
C ASP A 222 -19.35 -33.74 -18.55
N ALA A 223 -18.36 -33.78 -17.66
CA ALA A 223 -17.02 -33.26 -17.93
C ALA A 223 -16.36 -34.05 -19.08
N ARG A 224 -15.70 -33.34 -20.00
CA ARG A 224 -15.03 -33.93 -21.16
C ARG A 224 -13.61 -33.41 -21.28
N VAL A 225 -12.69 -34.27 -21.73
CA VAL A 225 -11.30 -33.87 -22.03
C VAL A 225 -11.28 -32.82 -23.13
N VAL A 226 -10.60 -31.69 -22.87
CA VAL A 226 -10.44 -30.57 -23.82
C VAL A 226 -8.98 -30.28 -24.09
N SER A 227 -8.67 -29.69 -25.25
CA SER A 227 -7.29 -29.39 -25.63
C SER A 227 -6.81 -28.09 -24.98
N VAL A 228 -6.39 -28.15 -23.71
CA VAL A 228 -5.88 -26.99 -22.95
C VAL A 228 -4.62 -26.35 -23.55
N ARG A 229 -3.93 -27.02 -24.48
CA ARG A 229 -2.79 -26.49 -25.25
C ARG A 229 -3.19 -25.74 -26.53
N ARG A 230 -4.46 -25.80 -26.94
CA ARG A 230 -5.00 -25.07 -28.11
C ARG A 230 -5.94 -23.97 -27.64
N GLY A 231 -5.41 -23.10 -26.79
CA GLY A 231 -6.09 -21.87 -26.38
C GLY A 231 -6.25 -20.87 -27.53
N ASP A 232 -7.07 -19.86 -27.32
CA ASP A 232 -7.24 -18.74 -28.23
C ASP A 232 -6.28 -17.56 -27.92
N GLU A 233 -6.57 -16.38 -28.47
CA GLU A 233 -5.71 -15.20 -28.29
C GLU A 233 -5.76 -14.65 -26.86
N PHE A 234 -6.88 -14.81 -26.13
CA PHE A 234 -6.96 -14.41 -24.72
C PHE A 234 -6.17 -15.37 -23.83
N ASP A 235 -6.26 -16.67 -24.09
CA ASP A 235 -5.39 -17.68 -23.48
C ASP A 235 -3.90 -17.33 -23.68
N ALA A 236 -3.51 -17.02 -24.93
CA ALA A 236 -2.13 -16.64 -25.26
C ALA A 236 -1.72 -15.28 -24.64
N TYR A 237 -2.65 -14.36 -24.43
CA TYR A 237 -2.41 -13.11 -23.69
C TYR A 237 -2.09 -13.40 -22.22
N VAL A 238 -2.88 -14.23 -21.55
CA VAL A 238 -2.65 -14.59 -20.14
C VAL A 238 -1.32 -15.31 -19.97
N ASP A 239 -0.97 -16.24 -20.86
CA ASP A 239 0.32 -16.92 -20.78
C ASP A 239 1.50 -15.93 -20.97
N ARG A 240 1.41 -14.96 -21.91
CA ARG A 240 2.39 -13.85 -22.03
C ARG A 240 2.47 -12.98 -20.77
N ARG A 241 1.34 -12.67 -20.12
CA ARG A 241 1.32 -11.89 -18.87
C ARG A 241 2.04 -12.65 -17.76
N ARG A 242 1.75 -13.95 -17.59
CA ARG A 242 2.35 -14.80 -16.56
C ARG A 242 3.88 -14.91 -16.72
N ASP A 243 4.37 -15.10 -17.95
CA ASP A 243 5.81 -15.16 -18.25
C ASP A 243 6.57 -13.87 -17.87
N ILE A 244 5.95 -12.69 -18.01
CA ILE A 244 6.56 -11.40 -17.62
C ILE A 244 6.86 -11.34 -16.12
N TYR A 245 6.07 -11.99 -15.26
CA TYR A 245 6.29 -11.97 -13.82
C TYR A 245 7.24 -13.07 -13.36
N LEU A 246 7.12 -14.28 -13.93
CA LEU A 246 8.04 -15.39 -13.65
C LEU A 246 9.50 -15.06 -14.02
N SER A 247 9.71 -14.19 -15.01
CA SER A 247 11.06 -13.79 -15.47
C SER A 247 11.67 -12.60 -14.72
N ARG A 248 10.97 -11.98 -13.75
CA ARG A 248 11.42 -10.76 -13.06
C ARG A 248 12.09 -10.97 -11.70
N GLY A 249 11.94 -12.13 -11.07
CA GLY A 249 12.56 -12.41 -9.77
C GLY A 249 14.05 -12.73 -9.88
N GLY A 250 14.88 -12.00 -9.12
CA GLY A 250 16.28 -12.36 -8.85
C GLY A 250 16.46 -13.33 -7.67
N GLY A 251 15.42 -13.48 -6.83
CA GLY A 251 15.37 -14.42 -5.71
C GLY A 251 16.08 -13.96 -4.45
N SER A 252 16.43 -12.67 -4.31
CA SER A 252 17.18 -12.19 -3.12
C SER A 252 16.33 -12.24 -1.84
N TYR A 253 15.00 -12.14 -1.98
CA TYR A 253 14.04 -12.26 -0.89
C TYR A 253 14.02 -13.64 -0.20
N LEU A 254 14.45 -14.72 -0.88
CA LEU A 254 14.42 -16.09 -0.34
C LEU A 254 15.27 -16.25 0.93
N ALA A 255 16.28 -15.40 1.14
CA ALA A 255 17.08 -15.37 2.36
C ALA A 255 16.34 -14.77 3.58
N TYR A 256 15.12 -14.27 3.39
CA TYR A 256 14.33 -13.53 4.36
C TYR A 256 12.84 -13.95 4.39
N GLU A 257 12.46 -14.96 3.60
CA GLU A 257 11.06 -15.37 3.35
C GLU A 257 10.31 -15.67 4.66
N ASP A 258 10.91 -16.44 5.57
CA ASP A 258 10.37 -16.78 6.91
C ASP A 258 10.17 -15.59 7.87
N GLU A 259 10.75 -14.42 7.56
CA GLU A 259 10.63 -13.19 8.37
C GLU A 259 9.70 -12.14 7.77
N ILE A 260 9.22 -12.39 6.55
CA ILE A 260 8.28 -11.54 5.84
C ILE A 260 6.86 -12.03 6.15
N PRO A 261 5.93 -11.16 6.59
CA PRO A 261 4.54 -11.54 6.85
C PRO A 261 3.87 -12.18 5.62
N ASP A 262 3.02 -13.17 5.86
CA ASP A 262 2.30 -13.91 4.82
C ASP A 262 1.50 -12.98 3.88
N GLU A 263 0.95 -11.89 4.42
CA GLU A 263 0.21 -10.87 3.66
C GLU A 263 1.08 -10.07 2.66
N VAL A 264 2.41 -10.17 2.77
CA VAL A 264 3.39 -9.51 1.88
C VAL A 264 3.98 -10.49 0.86
N GLN A 265 3.87 -11.80 1.07
CA GLN A 265 4.42 -12.84 0.18
C GLN A 265 4.00 -12.67 -1.30
N PRO A 266 2.73 -12.33 -1.64
CA PRO A 266 2.28 -12.12 -3.03
C PRO A 266 2.98 -11.00 -3.83
N TYR A 267 3.81 -10.19 -3.16
CA TYR A 267 4.47 -9.02 -3.73
C TYR A 267 5.99 -9.15 -3.79
N LEU A 268 6.57 -10.27 -3.33
CA LEU A 268 8.04 -10.40 -3.24
C LEU A 268 8.75 -10.38 -4.59
N VAL A 269 8.19 -11.02 -5.61
CA VAL A 269 8.77 -11.03 -6.96
C VAL A 269 8.82 -9.63 -7.58
N GLU A 270 7.86 -8.74 -7.29
CA GLU A 270 7.92 -7.35 -7.77
C GLU A 270 8.87 -6.49 -6.92
N LEU A 271 8.88 -6.66 -5.60
CA LEU A 271 9.78 -5.91 -4.72
C LEU A 271 11.26 -6.24 -5.01
N ASP A 272 11.56 -7.50 -5.26
CA ASP A 272 12.90 -7.98 -5.65
C ASP A 272 13.37 -7.41 -7.00
N ALA A 273 12.45 -7.11 -7.92
CA ALA A 273 12.77 -6.51 -9.22
C ALA A 273 13.05 -4.99 -9.14
N TYR A 274 12.67 -4.31 -8.06
CA TYR A 274 12.74 -2.84 -7.92
C TYR A 274 13.51 -2.34 -6.70
N GLY A 275 14.13 -3.23 -5.91
CA GLY A 275 14.88 -2.87 -4.71
C GLY A 275 15.65 -4.05 -4.13
N ALA A 276 16.23 -3.86 -2.95
CA ALA A 276 17.02 -4.88 -2.27
C ALA A 276 16.49 -5.15 -0.86
N TRP A 277 16.29 -6.43 -0.54
CA TRP A 277 16.03 -6.89 0.81
C TRP A 277 17.32 -6.93 1.63
N GLN A 278 17.28 -6.41 2.85
CA GLN A 278 18.43 -6.30 3.74
C GLN A 278 18.02 -6.50 5.19
N ARG A 279 18.93 -7.01 6.03
CA ARG A 279 18.73 -7.05 7.50
C ARG A 279 19.33 -5.82 8.16
N HIS A 280 18.51 -5.00 8.80
CA HIS A 280 18.95 -3.88 9.64
C HIS A 280 19.00 -4.30 11.13
N PRO A 281 20.08 -4.03 11.88
CA PRO A 281 20.25 -4.50 13.26
C PRO A 281 19.12 -4.11 14.24
N THR A 282 18.51 -2.94 14.05
CA THR A 282 17.42 -2.42 14.91
C THR A 282 16.02 -2.78 14.42
N TYR A 283 15.86 -3.00 13.11
CA TYR A 283 14.54 -3.06 12.46
C TYR A 283 14.24 -4.42 11.82
N GLY A 284 15.16 -5.39 11.90
CA GLY A 284 15.03 -6.70 11.28
C GLY A 284 15.12 -6.60 9.77
N VAL A 285 14.39 -7.46 9.05
CA VAL A 285 14.28 -7.38 7.58
C VAL A 285 13.60 -6.07 7.18
N VAL A 286 14.23 -5.38 6.23
CA VAL A 286 13.76 -4.16 5.55
C VAL A 286 14.00 -4.28 4.05
N TRP A 287 13.20 -3.56 3.27
CA TRP A 287 13.38 -3.42 1.82
C TRP A 287 13.79 -1.99 1.48
N VAL A 288 14.74 -1.84 0.55
CA VAL A 288 15.26 -0.55 0.10
C VAL A 288 14.98 -0.40 -1.39
N PRO A 289 14.14 0.56 -1.83
CA PRO A 289 13.83 0.77 -3.24
C PRO A 289 15.04 1.32 -4.02
N THR A 290 15.17 0.91 -5.27
CA THR A 290 16.08 1.53 -6.25
C THR A 290 15.36 2.69 -6.93
N VAL A 291 15.62 3.91 -6.47
CA VAL A 291 14.87 5.13 -6.86
C VAL A 291 15.77 6.35 -7.05
N ASP A 292 15.26 7.34 -7.78
CA ASP A 292 15.93 8.62 -8.02
C ASP A 292 16.21 9.43 -6.74
N LEU A 293 17.24 10.27 -6.82
CA LEU A 293 17.59 11.21 -5.76
C LEU A 293 16.42 12.16 -5.45
N GLY A 294 16.03 12.26 -4.18
CA GLY A 294 14.88 13.07 -3.75
C GLY A 294 13.53 12.36 -3.90
N TRP A 295 13.51 11.06 -4.24
CA TRP A 295 12.35 10.21 -4.01
C TRP A 295 12.04 10.09 -2.50
N ARG A 296 10.75 9.93 -2.18
CA ARG A 296 10.25 9.62 -0.82
C ARG A 296 8.89 8.92 -0.89
N PRO A 297 8.49 8.20 0.17
CA PRO A 297 7.17 7.54 0.25
C PRO A 297 6.00 8.51 0.06
N TYR A 298 4.89 7.97 -0.46
CA TYR A 298 3.63 8.69 -0.67
C TYR A 298 3.80 9.97 -1.53
N ARG A 299 4.73 9.94 -2.51
CA ARG A 299 5.00 11.05 -3.43
C ARG A 299 4.48 10.79 -4.84
N ASN A 300 4.78 9.63 -5.43
CA ASN A 300 4.42 9.29 -6.80
C ASN A 300 3.08 8.53 -6.85
N GLY A 301 1.98 9.27 -6.96
CA GLY A 301 0.63 8.71 -6.85
C GLY A 301 -0.44 9.79 -6.64
N TYR A 302 -1.57 9.36 -6.09
CA TYR A 302 -2.71 10.20 -5.74
C TYR A 302 -3.53 9.60 -4.60
N TRP A 303 -4.38 10.43 -3.99
CA TRP A 303 -5.42 9.96 -3.08
C TRP A 303 -6.70 9.66 -3.88
N SER A 304 -7.34 8.53 -3.59
CA SER A 304 -8.67 8.16 -4.10
C SER A 304 -9.60 7.89 -2.92
N THR A 305 -10.87 8.29 -3.04
CA THR A 305 -11.87 8.10 -1.97
C THR A 305 -12.60 6.78 -2.17
N ARG A 306 -12.44 5.86 -1.24
CA ARG A 306 -13.12 4.54 -1.21
C ARG A 306 -14.06 4.45 0.00
N PRO A 307 -14.93 3.42 0.13
CA PRO A 307 -15.87 3.31 1.25
C PRO A 307 -15.22 3.37 2.64
N VAL A 308 -13.94 2.99 2.75
CA VAL A 308 -13.15 3.04 3.98
C VAL A 308 -12.50 4.40 4.28
N GLY A 309 -12.62 5.38 3.37
CA GLY A 309 -11.90 6.65 3.40
C GLY A 309 -10.85 6.78 2.29
N ASN A 310 -9.87 7.66 2.49
CA ASN A 310 -8.85 7.99 1.50
C ASN A 310 -7.77 6.91 1.43
N VAL A 311 -7.65 6.26 0.27
CA VAL A 311 -6.62 5.27 -0.06
C VAL A 311 -5.54 5.95 -0.89
N TRP A 312 -4.27 5.66 -0.62
CA TRP A 312 -3.17 6.08 -1.48
C TRP A 312 -3.02 5.12 -2.67
N VAL A 313 -3.08 5.64 -3.90
CA VAL A 313 -2.85 4.89 -5.13
C VAL A 313 -1.52 5.30 -5.73
N SER A 314 -0.61 4.34 -5.94
CA SER A 314 0.74 4.62 -6.40
C SER A 314 0.96 4.38 -7.89
N HIS A 315 1.70 5.29 -8.52
CA HIS A 315 2.24 5.12 -9.87
C HIS A 315 3.55 4.32 -9.90
N ASP A 316 4.15 4.00 -8.74
CA ASP A 316 5.32 3.13 -8.63
C ASP A 316 4.88 1.66 -8.84
N ALA A 317 5.52 0.91 -9.77
CA ALA A 317 5.06 -0.44 -10.16
C ALA A 317 5.02 -1.47 -9.02
N TRP A 318 5.88 -1.27 -8.02
CA TRP A 318 6.01 -2.07 -6.80
C TRP A 318 5.21 -1.50 -5.62
N GLY A 319 4.51 -0.38 -5.81
CA GLY A 319 4.06 0.51 -4.74
C GLY A 319 2.96 -0.05 -3.82
N TYR A 320 2.23 -1.09 -4.23
CA TYR A 320 1.05 -1.54 -3.46
C TYR A 320 1.41 -2.02 -2.06
N ALA A 321 2.23 -3.07 -1.94
CA ALA A 321 2.58 -3.61 -0.61
C ALA A 321 3.25 -2.56 0.29
N PRO A 322 4.23 -1.76 -0.18
CA PRO A 322 4.92 -0.81 0.67
C PRO A 322 4.11 0.38 1.19
N TYR A 323 2.96 0.70 0.56
CA TYR A 323 2.07 1.75 1.07
C TYR A 323 0.89 1.22 1.91
N HIS A 324 0.62 -0.09 1.87
CA HIS A 324 -0.51 -0.69 2.59
C HIS A 324 -0.12 -1.64 3.72
N TYR A 325 1.03 -2.31 3.68
CA TYR A 325 1.42 -3.40 4.59
C TYR A 325 2.74 -3.12 5.35
N GLY A 326 2.85 -2.00 6.07
CA GLY A 326 4.05 -1.76 6.89
C GLY A 326 4.33 -0.29 7.18
N ARG A 327 5.60 0.03 7.45
CA ARG A 327 6.07 1.36 7.84
C ARG A 327 7.27 1.79 7.01
N TRP A 328 7.54 3.09 6.97
CA TRP A 328 8.70 3.66 6.31
C TRP A 328 9.54 4.47 7.30
N GLU A 329 10.86 4.31 7.25
CA GLU A 329 11.79 5.14 8.02
C GLU A 329 12.95 5.53 7.11
N TYR A 330 13.56 6.69 7.37
CA TYR A 330 14.79 7.09 6.69
C TYR A 330 15.99 6.64 7.52
N LEU A 331 16.65 5.58 7.07
CA LEU A 331 17.74 4.92 7.77
C LEU A 331 19.11 5.45 7.29
N PRO A 332 19.95 6.02 8.18
CA PRO A 332 21.28 6.49 7.80
C PRO A 332 22.12 5.37 7.17
N GLY A 333 22.67 5.64 5.98
CA GLY A 333 23.44 4.66 5.20
C GLY A 333 22.62 3.78 4.24
N TYR A 334 21.29 3.71 4.40
CA TYR A 334 20.39 2.94 3.52
C TYR A 334 19.43 3.84 2.71
N GLY A 335 19.09 5.02 3.23
CA GLY A 335 18.08 5.90 2.63
C GLY A 335 16.68 5.61 3.17
N TRP A 336 15.64 5.80 2.34
CA TRP A 336 14.30 5.35 2.70
C TRP A 336 14.24 3.82 2.71
N SER A 337 13.77 3.25 3.81
CA SER A 337 13.62 1.80 3.95
C SER A 337 12.22 1.46 4.46
N TRP A 338 11.61 0.46 3.83
CA TRP A 338 10.33 -0.08 4.24
C TRP A 338 10.51 -1.25 5.19
N MET A 339 9.70 -1.31 6.23
CA MET A 339 9.61 -2.42 7.17
C MET A 339 8.25 -3.10 6.96
N PRO A 340 8.20 -4.36 6.48
CA PRO A 340 6.94 -5.05 6.25
C PRO A 340 6.19 -5.31 7.57
N GLY A 341 4.85 -5.27 7.47
CA GLY A 341 3.87 -5.55 8.51
C GLY A 341 2.71 -6.39 7.96
N SER A 342 1.93 -6.99 8.87
CA SER A 342 0.85 -7.92 8.50
C SER A 342 -0.52 -7.26 8.32
N LEU A 343 -0.69 -6.01 8.76
CA LEU A 343 -1.97 -5.32 8.69
C LEU A 343 -2.04 -4.36 7.50
N TYR A 344 -3.09 -4.51 6.70
CA TYR A 344 -3.48 -3.55 5.68
C TYR A 344 -3.97 -2.23 6.31
N ALA A 345 -3.60 -1.09 5.72
CA ALA A 345 -4.32 0.17 5.85
C ALA A 345 -4.40 0.93 4.52
N PRO A 346 -5.44 1.78 4.32
CA PRO A 346 -5.56 2.68 3.17
C PRO A 346 -4.30 3.53 2.89
N ALA A 347 -3.62 3.93 3.96
CA ALA A 347 -2.24 4.42 3.97
C ALA A 347 -1.72 4.45 5.41
N TRP A 348 -0.42 4.21 5.61
CA TRP A 348 0.25 4.36 6.89
C TRP A 348 0.94 5.73 6.99
N VAL A 349 0.13 6.78 7.19
CA VAL A 349 0.58 8.18 7.28
C VAL A 349 0.05 8.91 8.52
N SER A 350 0.76 9.95 8.94
CA SER A 350 0.22 11.02 9.77
C SER A 350 -0.11 12.23 8.91
N TRP A 351 -1.16 12.96 9.28
CA TRP A 351 -1.66 14.13 8.58
C TRP A 351 -1.12 15.42 9.19
N GLY A 352 -0.87 16.40 8.33
CA GLY A 352 -0.30 17.70 8.67
C GLY A 352 -1.15 18.82 8.08
N TYR A 353 -1.47 19.81 8.90
CA TYR A 353 -2.38 20.90 8.54
C TYR A 353 -1.70 22.25 8.74
N TYR A 354 -1.68 23.08 7.70
CA TYR A 354 -1.08 24.42 7.75
C TYR A 354 -1.80 25.39 6.81
N GLY A 355 -2.48 26.40 7.35
CA GLY A 355 -3.12 27.46 6.55
C GLY A 355 -4.17 26.95 5.56
N SER A 356 -3.82 26.96 4.27
CA SER A 356 -4.62 26.46 3.14
C SER A 356 -4.03 25.19 2.51
N TYR A 357 -3.17 24.47 3.24
CA TYR A 357 -2.46 23.29 2.78
C TYR A 357 -2.73 22.09 3.68
N VAL A 358 -2.84 20.93 3.05
CA VAL A 358 -2.87 19.62 3.69
C VAL A 358 -1.62 18.85 3.29
N GLY A 359 -1.10 18.06 4.22
CA GLY A 359 0.05 17.23 3.98
C GLY A 359 0.01 15.91 4.74
N TRP A 360 0.92 15.03 4.37
CA TRP A 360 1.07 13.70 4.95
C TRP A 360 2.55 13.32 5.03
N SER A 361 2.89 12.57 6.07
CA SER A 361 4.19 11.94 6.26
C SER A 361 4.00 10.46 6.53
N PRO A 362 4.82 9.56 5.95
CA PRO A 362 4.84 8.15 6.36
C PRO A 362 4.94 7.99 7.88
N LEU A 363 4.34 6.93 8.41
CA LEU A 363 4.61 6.47 9.77
C LEU A 363 5.84 5.55 9.80
N GLY A 364 6.73 5.80 10.76
CA GLY A 364 7.90 5.00 11.07
C GLY A 364 7.69 3.95 12.15
N TRP A 365 8.79 3.38 12.65
CA TRP A 365 8.81 2.17 13.47
C TRP A 365 7.92 2.20 14.73
N TYR A 366 7.73 3.39 15.31
CA TYR A 366 6.96 3.61 16.54
C TYR A 366 5.56 4.21 16.28
N ASN A 367 5.03 4.17 15.04
CA ASN A 367 3.82 4.87 14.58
C ASN A 367 3.87 6.40 14.72
N TYR A 368 5.05 7.01 14.76
CA TYR A 368 5.24 8.46 14.62
C TYR A 368 5.59 8.82 13.18
N PRO A 369 5.39 10.09 12.73
CA PRO A 369 5.91 10.54 11.45
C PRO A 369 7.39 10.21 11.28
N SER A 370 7.82 9.72 10.11
CA SER A 370 9.24 9.44 9.86
C SER A 370 10.06 10.72 10.05
N GLY A 371 11.23 10.64 10.71
CA GLY A 371 12.02 11.83 11.05
C GLY A 371 11.47 12.70 12.20
N TRP A 372 10.41 12.29 12.91
CA TRP A 372 9.86 12.98 14.11
C TRP A 372 10.94 13.34 15.14
N ASN A 373 11.86 12.41 15.42
CA ASN A 373 12.94 12.63 16.40
C ASN A 373 13.89 13.76 16.00
N ILE A 374 14.18 13.92 14.69
CA ILE A 374 15.01 15.00 14.15
C ILE A 374 14.25 16.33 14.25
N SER A 375 12.95 16.31 13.95
CA SER A 375 12.12 17.51 13.95
C SER A 375 11.97 18.15 15.35
N ILE A 376 11.90 17.33 16.41
CA ILE A 376 11.79 17.84 17.79
C ILE A 376 13.14 18.28 18.36
N HIS A 377 14.20 17.47 18.22
CA HIS A 377 15.49 17.74 18.89
C HIS A 377 16.18 19.02 18.40
N PHE A 378 15.89 19.45 17.18
CA PHE A 378 16.45 20.68 16.60
C PHE A 378 15.43 21.81 16.44
N GLY A 379 14.14 21.56 16.70
CA GLY A 379 13.07 22.56 16.52
C GLY A 379 12.84 22.96 15.06
N VAL A 380 13.22 22.12 14.10
CA VAL A 380 13.15 22.39 12.65
C VAL A 380 12.15 21.44 12.01
N PHE A 381 11.11 21.98 11.37
CA PHE A 381 10.28 21.21 10.45
C PHE A 381 11.13 20.75 9.26
N HIS A 382 11.45 19.45 9.19
CA HIS A 382 12.26 18.90 8.11
C HIS A 382 11.34 18.42 6.97
N GLY A 383 10.99 19.35 6.08
CA GLY A 383 10.01 19.15 5.01
C GLY A 383 10.28 17.96 4.08
N SER A 384 11.51 17.46 4.03
CA SER A 384 11.86 16.29 3.21
C SER A 384 11.10 15.02 3.59
N TYR A 385 10.54 14.93 4.81
CA TYR A 385 9.68 13.82 5.26
C TYR A 385 8.17 14.03 5.02
N TRP A 386 7.76 15.21 4.53
CA TRP A 386 6.37 15.62 4.42
C TRP A 386 6.00 16.00 2.99
N ASN A 387 4.98 15.34 2.44
CA ASN A 387 4.30 15.80 1.23
C ASN A 387 3.23 16.80 1.62
N PHE A 388 3.15 17.95 0.94
CA PHE A 388 2.13 18.96 1.16
C PHE A 388 1.61 19.48 -0.17
N VAL A 389 0.29 19.66 -0.27
CA VAL A 389 -0.41 20.22 -1.42
C VAL A 389 -1.44 21.27 -0.96
N PRO A 390 -1.82 22.22 -1.82
CA PRO A 390 -3.04 22.98 -1.64
C PRO A 390 -4.25 22.04 -1.48
N TYR A 391 -5.22 22.41 -0.63
CA TYR A 391 -6.39 21.56 -0.35
C TYR A 391 -7.27 21.25 -1.59
N ASP A 392 -7.34 22.18 -2.54
CA ASP A 392 -7.99 22.03 -3.85
C ASP A 392 -7.20 21.13 -4.83
N HIS A 393 -5.99 20.72 -4.46
CA HIS A 393 -5.14 19.79 -5.21
C HIS A 393 -4.98 18.44 -4.49
N PHE A 394 -5.73 18.19 -3.41
CA PHE A 394 -5.61 16.97 -2.60
C PHE A 394 -5.87 15.68 -3.40
N TYR A 395 -6.87 15.70 -4.29
CA TYR A 395 -7.22 14.60 -5.19
C TYR A 395 -6.60 14.74 -6.60
N HIS A 396 -5.48 15.44 -6.74
CA HIS A 396 -4.79 15.57 -8.03
C HIS A 396 -4.12 14.23 -8.41
N HIS A 397 -4.43 13.67 -9.58
CA HIS A 397 -3.92 12.35 -10.02
C HIS A 397 -2.40 12.22 -10.10
N HIS A 398 -1.67 13.34 -10.11
CA HIS A 398 -0.21 13.39 -10.01
C HIS A 398 0.21 14.36 -8.90
N VAL A 399 0.08 14.00 -7.63
CA VAL A 399 0.33 14.96 -6.52
C VAL A 399 1.77 15.47 -6.49
N ASN A 400 2.73 14.67 -7.00
CA ASN A 400 4.14 15.02 -7.15
C ASN A 400 4.38 16.31 -7.96
N THR A 401 3.49 16.68 -8.88
CA THR A 401 3.62 17.89 -9.71
C THR A 401 3.09 19.16 -9.02
N VAL A 402 2.32 19.00 -7.94
CA VAL A 402 1.64 20.10 -7.22
C VAL A 402 2.10 20.20 -5.76
N LEU A 403 3.21 19.54 -5.42
CA LEU A 403 3.84 19.62 -4.10
C LEU A 403 4.36 21.04 -3.80
N VAL A 404 4.03 21.53 -2.62
CA VAL A 404 4.54 22.78 -2.05
C VAL A 404 6.00 22.58 -1.61
N LYS A 405 6.84 23.59 -1.83
CA LYS A 405 8.27 23.54 -1.45
C LYS A 405 8.44 23.62 0.06
N ASP A 406 9.26 22.73 0.62
CA ASP A 406 9.54 22.55 2.05
C ASP A 406 9.70 23.86 2.87
N HIS A 407 10.41 24.86 2.31
CA HIS A 407 10.71 26.13 3.00
C HIS A 407 9.49 27.02 3.25
N ILE A 408 8.35 26.77 2.59
CA ILE A 408 7.11 27.56 2.72
C ILE A 408 6.36 27.22 4.02
N ILE A 409 6.59 26.03 4.59
CA ILE A 409 5.69 25.40 5.60
C ILE A 409 6.27 25.47 7.03
N ALA A 410 7.40 26.18 7.20
CA ALA A 410 8.39 25.88 8.22
C ALA A 410 8.03 26.07 9.72
N ARG A 411 6.83 26.54 10.12
CA ARG A 411 6.60 27.01 11.53
C ARG A 411 5.28 26.69 12.26
N ASP A 412 4.16 26.36 11.61
CA ASP A 412 2.88 26.10 12.32
C ASP A 412 2.11 24.85 11.82
N VAL A 413 2.82 23.80 11.40
CA VAL A 413 2.16 22.52 11.06
C VAL A 413 1.53 21.91 12.31
N THR A 414 0.24 21.63 12.20
CA THR A 414 -0.55 20.89 13.20
C THR A 414 -0.66 19.44 12.76
N TYR A 415 -0.33 18.50 13.64
CA TYR A 415 -0.31 17.06 13.32
C TYR A 415 -1.58 16.35 13.79
N ALA A 416 -2.07 15.37 13.02
CA ALA A 416 -3.13 14.45 13.45
C ALA A 416 -2.96 13.03 12.89
N SER A 417 -3.77 12.12 13.41
CA SER A 417 -3.94 10.75 12.92
C SER A 417 -4.98 10.61 11.82
N ARG A 418 -6.02 11.46 11.83
CA ARG A 418 -7.18 11.35 10.95
C ARG A 418 -6.99 12.10 9.63
N PRO A 419 -7.49 11.53 8.51
CA PRO A 419 -7.43 12.17 7.19
C PRO A 419 -8.28 13.44 7.11
N PRO A 420 -8.00 14.32 6.14
CA PRO A 420 -8.81 15.49 5.85
C PRO A 420 -10.23 15.08 5.42
N ARG A 421 -11.24 15.80 5.89
CA ARG A 421 -12.65 15.70 5.48
C ARG A 421 -12.90 16.61 4.28
N VAL A 422 -12.16 16.35 3.21
CA VAL A 422 -12.27 17.09 1.95
C VAL A 422 -13.21 16.31 1.03
N SER A 423 -14.32 16.94 0.65
CA SER A 423 -15.20 16.42 -0.38
C SER A 423 -14.52 16.51 -1.74
N MET A 424 -14.40 15.37 -2.42
CA MET A 424 -13.90 15.31 -3.79
C MET A 424 -14.78 16.11 -4.76
N ASP A 425 -16.09 16.19 -4.49
CA ASP A 425 -17.03 16.99 -5.28
C ASP A 425 -16.84 18.50 -5.07
N ASP A 426 -16.55 18.96 -3.84
CA ASP A 426 -16.29 20.39 -3.61
C ASP A 426 -14.96 20.83 -4.23
N VAL A 427 -13.95 19.95 -4.25
CA VAL A 427 -12.69 20.16 -4.96
C VAL A 427 -12.92 20.21 -6.47
N ARG A 428 -13.61 19.21 -7.05
CA ARG A 428 -13.94 19.15 -8.49
C ARG A 428 -14.78 20.35 -8.94
N ALA A 429 -15.76 20.77 -8.14
CA ALA A 429 -16.59 21.94 -8.38
C ALA A 429 -15.88 23.29 -8.16
N ARG A 430 -14.57 23.29 -7.82
CA ARG A 430 -13.76 24.47 -7.47
C ARG A 430 -14.45 25.39 -6.46
N ARG A 431 -15.11 24.79 -5.46
CA ARG A 431 -15.76 25.52 -4.36
C ARG A 431 -14.73 25.92 -3.32
N GLU A 432 -13.74 26.70 -3.77
CA GLU A 432 -12.58 27.16 -2.98
C GLU A 432 -13.00 27.67 -1.60
N GLY A 433 -14.04 28.49 -1.51
CA GLY A 433 -14.56 29.00 -0.23
C GLY A 433 -15.03 27.92 0.75
N ALA A 434 -15.64 26.83 0.28
CA ALA A 434 -16.08 25.71 1.11
C ALA A 434 -14.89 24.81 1.51
N VAL A 435 -14.03 24.48 0.55
CA VAL A 435 -12.81 23.70 0.76
C VAL A 435 -11.90 24.39 1.80
N PHE A 436 -11.67 25.70 1.67
CA PHE A 436 -10.86 26.47 2.62
C PHE A 436 -11.55 26.72 3.97
N ALA A 437 -12.89 26.70 4.04
CA ALA A 437 -13.61 26.77 5.32
C ALA A 437 -13.47 25.46 6.13
N ASN A 438 -13.61 24.31 5.46
CA ASN A 438 -13.40 23.00 6.05
C ASN A 438 -11.95 22.84 6.53
N ALA A 439 -10.98 23.15 5.65
CA ALA A 439 -9.54 23.16 5.95
C ALA A 439 -9.17 23.96 7.21
N ARG A 440 -9.69 25.20 7.32
CA ARG A 440 -9.46 26.05 8.51
C ARG A 440 -10.10 25.49 9.78
N THR A 441 -11.21 24.78 9.64
CA THR A 441 -11.90 24.14 10.78
C THR A 441 -11.13 22.92 11.26
N GLU A 442 -10.63 22.08 10.36
CA GLU A 442 -9.74 20.95 10.67
C GLU A 442 -8.45 21.39 11.34
N ALA A 443 -7.74 22.36 10.76
CA ALA A 443 -6.50 22.89 11.32
C ALA A 443 -6.71 23.44 12.74
N ARG A 444 -7.87 24.07 13.02
CA ARG A 444 -8.25 24.51 14.37
C ARG A 444 -8.53 23.33 15.31
N GLN A 445 -9.36 22.37 14.90
CA GLN A 445 -9.71 21.20 15.72
C GLN A 445 -8.47 20.36 16.08
N ALA A 446 -7.61 20.08 15.09
CA ALA A 446 -6.36 19.36 15.32
C ALA A 446 -5.42 20.16 16.25
N LYS A 447 -5.39 21.49 16.14
CA LYS A 447 -4.56 22.36 16.99
C LYS A 447 -5.09 22.40 18.42
N ASP A 448 -6.40 22.44 18.61
CA ASP A 448 -7.03 22.35 19.93
C ASP A 448 -6.76 20.98 20.59
N THR A 449 -6.82 19.87 19.84
CA THR A 449 -6.42 18.54 20.32
C THR A 449 -4.93 18.50 20.71
N GLN A 450 -4.04 19.04 19.87
CA GLN A 450 -2.61 19.13 20.14
C GLN A 450 -2.28 20.03 21.35
N LEU A 451 -3.04 21.11 21.56
CA LEU A 451 -2.90 22.01 22.71
C LEU A 451 -3.43 21.39 24.01
N ARG A 452 -4.52 20.61 23.95
CA ARG A 452 -5.07 19.90 25.11
C ARG A 452 -4.14 18.79 25.58
N GLY A 453 -3.68 17.95 24.65
CA GLY A 453 -2.82 16.81 24.98
C GLY A 453 -1.34 17.15 25.12
N ARG A 454 -1.01 18.28 25.78
CA ARG A 454 0.35 18.79 26.05
C ARG A 454 0.80 18.62 27.52
N GLN A 455 0.06 17.86 28.35
CA GLN A 455 0.02 18.03 29.83
C GLN A 455 0.51 16.88 30.76
N SER A 456 1.08 15.76 30.28
CA SER A 456 1.60 14.61 31.10
C SER A 456 2.94 14.06 30.52
N ALA A 457 3.30 12.75 30.51
CA ALA A 457 4.33 12.18 29.59
C ALA A 457 4.26 10.63 29.33
N PRO A 458 4.48 10.10 28.08
CA PRO A 458 4.76 8.68 27.85
C PRO A 458 6.08 8.41 27.12
N VAL A 459 6.69 7.30 27.50
CA VAL A 459 7.93 6.74 26.94
C VAL A 459 7.64 5.98 25.64
N ARG A 460 8.61 5.87 24.73
CA ARG A 460 8.58 4.92 23.61
C ARG A 460 8.53 3.48 24.14
N THR A 461 7.41 2.77 23.98
CA THR A 461 7.28 1.39 24.50
C THR A 461 7.03 0.34 23.42
N ALA A 462 6.00 0.48 22.58
CA ALA A 462 5.64 -0.51 21.57
C ALA A 462 5.98 -0.07 20.13
N SER A 463 6.64 -0.95 19.36
CA SER A 463 6.82 -0.82 17.91
C SER A 463 5.51 -1.15 17.17
N PHE A 464 5.44 -0.80 15.88
CA PHE A 464 4.30 -1.18 15.04
C PHE A 464 4.10 -2.71 15.01
N ARG A 465 5.18 -3.50 14.88
CA ARG A 465 5.12 -4.98 14.90
C ARG A 465 4.55 -5.54 16.20
N GLN A 466 4.79 -4.91 17.35
CA GLN A 466 4.15 -5.35 18.60
C GLN A 466 2.63 -5.10 18.55
N ARG A 467 2.22 -3.90 18.13
CA ARG A 467 0.80 -3.54 18.00
C ARG A 467 0.06 -4.43 17.00
N GLU A 468 0.67 -4.77 15.87
CA GLU A 468 0.08 -5.67 14.87
C GLU A 468 -0.13 -7.09 15.42
N LYS A 469 0.81 -7.60 16.24
CA LYS A 469 0.62 -8.85 16.99
C LYS A 469 -0.54 -8.76 18.00
N ASP A 470 -0.59 -7.68 18.78
CA ASP A 470 -1.63 -7.46 19.79
C ASP A 470 -3.04 -7.40 19.14
N VAL A 471 -3.18 -6.69 18.02
CA VAL A 471 -4.42 -6.61 17.22
C VAL A 471 -4.81 -7.97 16.65
N THR A 472 -3.85 -8.73 16.11
CA THR A 472 -4.12 -10.05 15.53
C THR A 472 -4.59 -11.03 16.61
N ALA A 473 -3.89 -11.10 17.75
CA ALA A 473 -4.24 -11.96 18.88
C ALA A 473 -5.63 -11.63 19.46
N ALA A 474 -5.94 -10.34 19.65
CA ALA A 474 -7.23 -9.90 20.17
C ALA A 474 -8.41 -10.25 19.23
N ARG A 475 -8.17 -10.31 17.91
CA ARG A 475 -9.20 -10.71 16.93
C ARG A 475 -9.40 -12.23 16.87
N SER A 476 -8.33 -13.03 16.91
CA SER A 476 -8.44 -14.51 16.97
C SER A 476 -9.27 -14.96 18.18
N GLN A 477 -9.08 -14.32 19.34
CA GLN A 477 -9.84 -14.62 20.55
C GLN A 477 -11.35 -14.34 20.38
N ARG A 478 -11.74 -13.30 19.65
CA ARG A 478 -13.15 -12.99 19.36
C ARG A 478 -13.81 -14.01 18.42
N ARG A 479 -13.09 -14.49 17.40
CA ARG A 479 -13.59 -15.54 16.47
C ARG A 479 -13.88 -16.84 17.23
N SER A 480 -12.99 -17.25 18.14
CA SER A 480 -13.20 -18.43 18.97
C SER A 480 -14.41 -18.34 19.91
N THR A 481 -14.75 -17.15 20.41
CA THR A 481 -15.92 -16.94 21.30
C THR A 481 -17.25 -16.69 20.56
N ALA A 482 -17.22 -16.55 19.23
CA ALA A 482 -18.43 -16.42 18.41
C ALA A 482 -18.89 -17.77 17.81
N ILE A 483 -18.04 -18.80 17.91
CA ILE A 483 -18.28 -20.17 17.42
C ILE A 483 -18.68 -21.11 18.58
N SER A 484 -18.48 -20.67 19.83
CA SER A 484 -18.89 -21.34 21.09
C SER A 484 -20.23 -20.84 21.62
#